data_AF-A0A9E5HTB0-F1
#
_entry.id   AF-A0A9E5HTB0-F1
#
_cell.length_a   1.000
_cell.length_b   1.000
_cell.length_c   1.000
_cell.angle_alpha   90.00
_cell.angle_beta   90.00
_cell.angle_gamma   90.00
#
_symmetry.space_group_name_H-M   'P 1'
#
loop_
_entity.id
_entity.type
_entity.pdbx_description
1 polymer ?
#
loop_
_entity_poly.entity_id
_entity_poly.type
_entity_poly.pdbx_seq_one_letter_code
_entity_poly.pdbx_strand_id
1 'polypeptide(L)'
;KCVIPDNCYAPVYDETIKYFKETGALDPKTSGAVANVGLMAQKAEEYGSHPTTFEIKKDGVVRYILESGDVLHEHQVKAGDIWRSSTAKKAPILDWINLAITRQNETNSQAIFWLDEKRPHDAELIKYVKHELEDKNLTKKFIILAPREATRLTLETIRKGKDSIAITGNVLRDYLTDLFPILELGTSAKMLSIVKLLSGGGLFETGAGGSAPKHVQQLTEENHLRWDSLGEFCALGESLNFLAKTNNNPKAAVLGAAAESATQELLNNNKSPSRKVGEEDNRTSHFYFALYWAKALAKQKQDPEIAKYFEPISKSLTENEDGIIKEIMEPQGHEADLGGYYHTDPVKVQKIMRPSKIFNQIIS
;
A
#
# COMPACT_ATOMS: atom_id res chain seq x y z
N LYS A 1 -7.32 11.26 -25.56
CA LYS A 1 -6.87 12.48 -24.86
C LYS A 1 -7.31 12.36 -23.41
N CYS A 2 -6.38 12.33 -22.46
CA CYS A 2 -6.68 12.28 -21.03
C CYS A 2 -6.58 13.70 -20.47
N VAL A 3 -7.68 14.26 -19.95
CA VAL A 3 -7.71 15.65 -19.49
C VAL A 3 -7.39 15.69 -18.00
N ILE A 4 -6.26 16.29 -17.64
CA ILE A 4 -5.88 16.63 -16.27
C ILE A 4 -5.64 18.15 -16.27
N PRO A 5 -6.58 18.98 -15.76
CA PRO A 5 -6.51 20.43 -15.94
C PRO A 5 -5.31 21.09 -15.26
N ASP A 6 -5.01 20.67 -14.04
CA ASP A 6 -3.91 21.21 -13.25
C ASP A 6 -2.57 20.57 -13.66
N ASN A 7 -1.53 21.39 -13.75
CA ASN A 7 -0.22 20.98 -14.25
C ASN A 7 0.76 20.52 -13.16
N CYS A 8 0.37 20.47 -11.88
CA CYS A 8 1.26 20.02 -10.81
C CYS A 8 1.68 18.56 -11.00
N TYR A 9 0.76 17.71 -11.46
CA TYR A 9 0.96 16.24 -11.52
C TYR A 9 0.71 15.64 -12.91
N ALA A 10 -0.02 16.34 -13.79
CA ALA A 10 -0.20 15.90 -15.18
C ALA A 10 1.11 15.54 -15.92
N PRO A 11 2.24 16.25 -15.68
CA PRO A 11 3.52 15.90 -16.32
C PRO A 11 4.01 14.49 -16.05
N VAL A 12 3.67 13.87 -14.91
CA VAL A 12 4.06 12.48 -14.60
C VAL A 12 3.45 11.53 -15.62
N TYR A 13 2.13 11.56 -15.79
CA TYR A 13 1.45 10.67 -16.73
C TYR A 13 1.79 10.97 -18.19
N ASP A 14 1.92 12.25 -18.55
CA ASP A 14 2.35 12.64 -19.90
C ASP A 14 3.75 12.06 -20.22
N GLU A 15 4.68 12.13 -19.26
CA GLU A 15 6.01 11.56 -19.42
C GLU A 15 6.01 10.04 -19.49
N THR A 16 5.23 9.37 -18.62
CA THR A 16 5.09 7.90 -18.67
C THR A 16 4.55 7.43 -20.01
N ILE A 17 3.53 8.11 -20.56
CA ILE A 17 2.96 7.79 -21.86
C ILE A 17 3.99 8.01 -22.99
N LYS A 18 4.71 9.14 -22.96
CA LYS A 18 5.78 9.43 -23.93
C LYS A 18 6.87 8.37 -23.89
N TYR A 19 7.35 8.04 -22.68
CA TYR A 19 8.37 7.02 -22.47
C TYR A 19 7.96 5.66 -23.06
N PHE A 20 6.73 5.19 -22.82
CA PHE A 20 6.28 3.91 -23.36
C PHE A 20 5.95 3.92 -24.85
N LYS A 21 5.60 5.08 -25.43
CA LYS A 21 5.54 5.22 -26.89
C LYS A 21 6.93 5.10 -27.53
N GLU A 22 7.95 5.61 -26.87
CA GLU A 22 9.35 5.57 -27.34
C GLU A 22 10.00 4.20 -27.14
N THR A 23 9.73 3.54 -26.00
CA THR A 23 10.49 2.36 -25.56
C THR A 23 9.69 1.05 -25.56
N GLY A 24 8.41 1.09 -25.93
CA GLY A 24 7.51 -0.04 -25.82
C GLY A 24 7.08 -0.31 -24.37
N ALA A 25 6.25 -1.34 -24.16
CA ALA A 25 5.77 -1.70 -22.83
C ALA A 25 6.92 -2.06 -21.86
N LEU A 26 6.69 -1.88 -20.55
CA LEU A 26 7.56 -2.44 -19.53
C LEU A 26 7.39 -3.97 -19.53
N ASP A 27 8.47 -4.73 -19.34
CA ASP A 27 8.40 -6.18 -19.13
C ASP A 27 8.48 -6.48 -17.63
N PRO A 28 7.36 -6.91 -16.99
CA PRO A 28 7.32 -7.18 -15.55
C PRO A 28 8.31 -8.27 -15.10
N LYS A 29 8.76 -9.14 -16.01
CA LYS A 29 9.70 -10.23 -15.66
C LYS A 29 11.13 -9.75 -15.42
N THR A 30 11.49 -8.61 -16.01
CA THR A 30 12.86 -8.09 -16.00
C THR A 30 12.96 -6.68 -15.42
N SER A 31 11.83 -6.02 -15.16
CA SER A 31 11.82 -4.72 -14.52
C SER A 31 12.24 -4.79 -13.06
N GLY A 32 12.89 -3.72 -12.57
CA GLY A 32 12.96 -3.43 -11.15
C GLY A 32 11.62 -2.90 -10.62
N ALA A 33 11.61 -2.51 -9.35
CA ALA A 33 10.43 -2.00 -8.66
C ALA A 33 10.57 -0.53 -8.24
N VAL A 34 9.43 0.16 -8.12
CA VAL A 34 9.37 1.51 -7.54
C VAL A 34 8.63 1.50 -6.21
N ALA A 35 9.37 1.74 -5.12
CA ALA A 35 8.80 2.01 -3.82
C ALA A 35 8.42 3.50 -3.68
N ASN A 36 7.47 3.82 -2.80
CA ASN A 36 7.13 5.20 -2.46
C ASN A 36 7.35 5.50 -0.97
N VAL A 37 7.87 6.70 -0.68
CA VAL A 37 7.90 7.28 0.68
C VAL A 37 7.14 8.61 0.62
N GLY A 38 5.92 8.62 1.16
CA GLY A 38 4.98 9.72 1.02
C GLY A 38 4.83 10.61 2.26
N LEU A 39 4.85 11.93 2.07
CA LEU A 39 4.49 12.91 3.11
C LEU A 39 2.96 12.98 3.26
N MET A 40 2.41 12.39 4.33
CA MET A 40 0.94 12.38 4.54
C MET A 40 0.48 12.77 5.96
N ALA A 41 1.38 12.73 6.95
CA ALA A 41 1.02 12.91 8.34
C ALA A 41 0.37 14.28 8.61
N GLN A 42 -0.66 14.28 9.47
CA GLN A 42 -1.42 15.48 9.84
C GLN A 42 -2.13 16.19 8.67
N LYS A 43 -2.64 15.42 7.70
CA LYS A 43 -3.31 15.92 6.48
C LYS A 43 -2.42 16.90 5.72
N ALA A 44 -1.18 16.47 5.45
CA ALA A 44 -0.21 17.29 4.74
C ALA A 44 -0.74 17.69 3.35
N GLU A 45 -0.43 18.92 2.96
CA GLU A 45 -0.64 19.46 1.62
C GLU A 45 -2.13 19.51 1.21
N GLU A 46 -2.48 19.08 0.00
CA GLU A 46 -3.83 19.21 -0.56
C GLU A 46 -4.89 18.47 0.24
N TYR A 47 -4.54 17.36 0.91
CA TYR A 47 -5.49 16.56 1.70
C TYR A 47 -6.00 17.29 2.96
N GLY A 48 -5.32 18.37 3.37
CA GLY A 48 -5.78 19.28 4.42
C GLY A 48 -6.57 20.49 3.91
N SER A 49 -6.65 20.69 2.59
CA SER A 49 -7.11 21.96 1.99
C SER A 49 -8.63 22.14 1.93
N HIS A 50 -9.43 21.09 2.20
CA HIS A 50 -10.88 21.16 2.03
C HIS A 50 -11.54 22.30 2.82
N PRO A 51 -11.22 22.53 4.10
CA PRO A 51 -11.80 23.63 4.87
C PRO A 51 -11.33 25.02 4.41
N THR A 52 -10.28 25.06 3.58
CA THR A 52 -9.61 26.27 3.11
C THR A 52 -9.65 26.41 1.58
N THR A 53 -10.68 25.82 0.96
CA THR A 53 -10.95 25.91 -0.48
C THR A 53 -12.27 26.63 -0.70
N PHE A 54 -12.26 27.65 -1.55
CA PHE A 54 -13.40 28.53 -1.77
C PHE A 54 -13.61 28.78 -3.27
N GLU A 55 -14.85 28.67 -3.71
CA GLU A 55 -15.27 29.22 -5.00
C GLU A 55 -15.52 30.73 -4.83
N ILE A 56 -14.76 31.53 -5.54
CA ILE A 56 -14.79 32.99 -5.46
C ILE A 56 -16.09 33.51 -6.05
N LYS A 57 -16.83 34.32 -5.28
CA LYS A 57 -18.14 34.83 -5.70
C LYS A 57 -18.09 36.18 -6.42
N LYS A 58 -17.01 36.94 -6.25
CA LYS A 58 -16.82 38.28 -6.83
C LYS A 58 -15.34 38.52 -7.10
N ASP A 59 -15.06 39.32 -8.13
CA ASP A 59 -13.71 39.80 -8.42
C ASP A 59 -13.13 40.56 -7.22
N GLY A 60 -11.83 40.38 -6.98
CA GLY A 60 -11.16 41.01 -5.86
C GLY A 60 -9.82 40.35 -5.53
N VAL A 61 -9.49 40.33 -4.24
CA VAL A 61 -8.19 39.89 -3.73
C VAL A 61 -8.37 38.96 -2.54
N VAL A 62 -7.66 37.83 -2.53
CA VAL A 62 -7.53 36.96 -1.35
C VAL A 62 -6.16 37.18 -0.72
N ARG A 63 -6.13 37.40 0.61
CA ARG A 63 -4.91 37.66 1.38
C ARG A 63 -4.76 36.70 2.55
N TYR A 64 -3.52 36.35 2.85
CA TYR A 64 -3.13 35.81 4.15
C TYR A 64 -2.56 36.96 4.99
N ILE A 65 -3.15 37.19 6.15
CA ILE A 65 -2.75 38.27 7.05
C ILE A 65 -2.31 37.60 8.35
N LEU A 66 -1.08 37.89 8.78
CA LEU A 66 -0.53 37.41 10.05
C LEU A 66 -1.21 38.14 11.22
N GLU A 67 -1.06 37.59 12.43
CA GLU A 67 -1.53 38.26 13.65
C GLU A 67 -0.90 39.65 13.85
N SER A 68 0.32 39.87 13.34
CA SER A 68 0.99 41.18 13.32
C SER A 68 0.31 42.22 12.40
N GLY A 69 -0.58 41.78 11.51
CA GLY A 69 -1.17 42.60 10.45
C GLY A 69 -0.40 42.54 9.12
N ASP A 70 0.75 41.87 9.07
CA ASP A 70 1.53 41.74 7.83
C ASP A 70 0.83 40.82 6.82
N VAL A 71 0.86 41.20 5.55
CA VAL A 71 0.34 40.38 4.45
C VAL A 71 1.41 39.37 4.03
N LEU A 72 1.15 38.09 4.28
CA LEU A 72 2.07 37.00 3.93
C LEU A 72 1.98 36.63 2.44
N HIS A 73 0.76 36.51 1.92
CA HIS A 73 0.50 36.20 0.51
C HIS A 73 -0.74 36.97 0.03
N GLU A 74 -0.76 37.31 -1.27
CA GLU A 74 -1.85 38.02 -1.93
C GLU A 74 -2.11 37.43 -3.33
N HIS A 75 -3.37 37.22 -3.68
CA HIS A 75 -3.79 36.74 -5.00
C HIS A 75 -4.95 37.58 -5.54
N GLN A 76 -4.82 38.08 -6.77
CA GLN A 76 -5.95 38.63 -7.52
C GLN A 76 -6.84 37.49 -8.00
N VAL A 77 -8.15 37.61 -7.80
CA VAL A 77 -9.13 36.57 -8.12
C VAL A 77 -10.34 37.14 -8.85
N LYS A 78 -11.02 36.31 -9.62
CA LYS A 78 -12.27 36.61 -10.33
C LYS A 78 -13.40 35.72 -9.85
N ALA A 79 -14.63 36.16 -10.07
CA ALA A 79 -15.82 35.34 -9.84
C ALA A 79 -15.73 34.02 -10.64
N GLY A 80 -15.97 32.91 -9.96
CA GLY A 80 -15.86 31.55 -10.51
C GLY A 80 -14.48 30.90 -10.33
N ASP A 81 -13.45 31.65 -9.93
CA ASP A 81 -12.15 31.04 -9.60
C ASP A 81 -12.29 30.10 -8.39
N ILE A 82 -11.49 29.03 -8.37
CA ILE A 82 -11.33 28.16 -7.20
C ILE A 82 -10.01 28.53 -6.53
N TRP A 83 -10.09 29.14 -5.36
CA TRP A 83 -8.93 29.47 -4.55
C TRP A 83 -8.77 28.44 -3.43
N ARG A 84 -7.53 28.03 -3.13
CA ARG A 84 -7.24 27.07 -2.06
C ARG A 84 -5.97 27.42 -1.28
N SER A 85 -5.96 27.02 -0.01
CA SER A 85 -4.78 26.97 0.85
C SER A 85 -4.44 25.53 1.22
N SER A 86 -3.17 25.18 1.25
CA SER A 86 -2.65 23.91 1.76
C SER A 86 -1.57 24.16 2.81
N THR A 87 -1.33 23.19 3.71
CA THR A 87 -0.28 23.32 4.73
C THR A 87 0.48 22.01 4.90
N ALA A 88 1.80 22.10 5.10
CA ALA A 88 2.63 20.98 5.56
C ALA A 88 3.40 21.42 6.81
N LYS A 89 3.35 20.62 7.87
CA LYS A 89 3.98 20.96 9.16
C LYS A 89 5.41 20.44 9.21
N LYS A 90 6.29 21.18 9.89
CA LYS A 90 7.72 20.84 10.03
C LYS A 90 7.96 19.42 10.56
N ALA A 91 7.28 19.01 11.62
CA ALA A 91 7.49 17.68 12.22
C ALA A 91 7.19 16.54 11.23
N PRO A 92 6.03 16.50 10.52
CA PRO A 92 5.80 15.60 9.40
C PRO A 92 6.88 15.62 8.30
N ILE A 93 7.38 16.79 7.91
CA ILE A 93 8.42 16.92 6.88
C ILE A 93 9.73 16.24 7.33
N LEU A 94 10.15 16.48 8.57
CA LEU A 94 11.37 15.89 9.12
C LEU A 94 11.25 14.36 9.27
N ASP A 95 10.09 13.86 9.71
CA ASP A 95 9.84 12.42 9.79
C ASP A 95 9.86 11.76 8.40
N TRP A 96 9.25 12.39 7.40
CA TRP A 96 9.26 11.96 6.00
C TRP A 96 10.69 11.85 5.44
N ILE A 97 11.55 12.84 5.70
CA ILE A 97 12.97 12.80 5.29
C ILE A 97 13.70 11.65 6.01
N ASN A 98 13.49 11.48 7.32
CA ASN A 98 14.13 10.39 8.07
C ASN A 98 13.67 9.01 7.59
N LEU A 99 12.39 8.84 7.24
CA LEU A 99 11.87 7.61 6.66
C LEU A 99 12.51 7.31 5.31
N ALA A 100 12.68 8.33 4.45
CA ALA A 100 13.39 8.18 3.18
C ALA A 100 14.85 7.73 3.39
N ILE A 101 15.53 8.30 4.39
CA ILE A 101 16.89 7.89 4.79
C ILE A 101 16.94 6.45 5.25
N THR A 102 16.02 6.03 6.11
CA THR A 102 15.93 4.64 6.57
C THR A 102 15.75 3.69 5.39
N ARG A 103 14.78 3.94 4.52
CA ARG A 103 14.49 3.07 3.37
C ARG A 103 15.63 3.00 2.38
N GLN A 104 16.29 4.14 2.10
CA GLN A 104 17.47 4.16 1.22
C GLN A 104 18.62 3.34 1.82
N ASN A 105 18.87 3.44 3.13
CA ASN A 105 19.94 2.66 3.78
C ASN A 105 19.65 1.16 3.81
N GLU A 106 18.39 0.76 3.97
CA GLU A 106 17.98 -0.66 4.00
C GLU A 106 18.11 -1.33 2.63
N THR A 107 17.77 -0.61 1.56
CA THR A 107 17.65 -1.20 0.21
C THR A 107 18.83 -0.87 -0.70
N ASN A 108 19.55 0.21 -0.42
CA ASN A 108 20.57 0.80 -1.28
C ASN A 108 20.07 1.13 -2.71
N SER A 109 18.75 1.24 -2.89
CA SER A 109 18.12 1.62 -4.16
C SER A 109 18.36 3.09 -4.47
N GLN A 110 18.18 3.47 -5.75
CA GLN A 110 18.15 4.87 -6.14
C GLN A 110 17.04 5.59 -5.38
N ALA A 111 17.32 6.74 -4.77
CA ALA A 111 16.32 7.51 -4.02
C ALA A 111 16.19 8.92 -4.59
N ILE A 112 14.97 9.30 -5.01
CA ILE A 112 14.68 10.58 -5.65
C ILE A 112 13.59 11.30 -4.86
N PHE A 113 13.86 12.54 -4.44
CA PHE A 113 12.83 13.49 -4.01
C PHE A 113 12.20 14.14 -5.26
N TRP A 114 10.89 13.96 -5.42
CA TRP A 114 10.13 14.48 -6.57
C TRP A 114 9.58 15.86 -6.20
N LEU A 115 10.43 16.88 -6.35
CA LEU A 115 10.15 18.26 -5.95
C LEU A 115 10.53 19.20 -7.09
N ASP A 116 9.57 19.99 -7.57
CA ASP A 116 9.80 20.99 -8.61
C ASP A 116 10.22 22.32 -7.99
N GLU A 117 11.48 22.72 -8.14
CA GLU A 117 11.99 23.99 -7.63
C GLU A 117 11.22 25.23 -8.15
N LYS A 118 10.47 25.09 -9.25
CA LYS A 118 9.62 26.16 -9.81
C LYS A 118 8.26 26.27 -9.12
N ARG A 119 7.85 25.26 -8.34
CA ARG A 119 6.67 25.34 -7.46
C ARG A 119 7.09 25.95 -6.13
N PRO A 120 6.51 27.10 -5.71
CA PRO A 120 6.91 27.75 -4.45
C PRO A 120 6.84 26.85 -3.22
N HIS A 121 5.83 25.96 -3.15
CA HIS A 121 5.69 24.97 -2.08
C HIS A 121 6.87 23.98 -2.05
N ASP A 122 7.16 23.33 -3.18
CA ASP A 122 8.24 22.36 -3.31
C ASP A 122 9.62 23.01 -3.05
N ALA A 123 9.81 24.27 -3.47
CA ALA A 123 11.02 25.03 -3.19
C ALA A 123 11.28 25.21 -1.68
N GLU A 124 10.23 25.39 -0.87
CA GLU A 124 10.36 25.41 0.60
C GLU A 124 10.68 24.01 1.16
N LEU A 125 10.05 22.95 0.64
CA LEU A 125 10.38 21.57 1.04
C LEU A 125 11.84 21.21 0.73
N ILE A 126 12.36 21.64 -0.44
CA ILE A 126 13.75 21.41 -0.84
C ILE A 126 14.73 21.99 0.19
N LYS A 127 14.42 23.12 0.84
CA LYS A 127 15.29 23.69 1.89
C LYS A 127 15.42 22.74 3.09
N TYR A 128 14.31 22.18 3.57
CA TYR A 128 14.34 21.18 4.65
C TYR A 128 15.11 19.93 4.23
N VAL A 129 14.86 19.42 3.02
CA VAL A 129 15.54 18.24 2.48
C VAL A 129 17.06 18.47 2.41
N LYS A 130 17.50 19.58 1.81
CA LYS A 130 18.94 19.89 1.69
C LYS A 130 19.60 20.00 3.06
N HIS A 131 19.00 20.73 3.98
CA HIS A 131 19.54 20.92 5.33
C HIS A 131 19.70 19.58 6.07
N GLU A 132 18.66 18.74 6.11
CA GLU A 132 18.72 17.44 6.81
C GLU A 132 19.72 16.46 6.17
N LEU A 133 19.85 16.48 4.84
CA LEU A 133 20.82 15.64 4.13
C LEU A 133 22.26 16.11 4.33
N GLU A 134 22.50 17.42 4.38
CA GLU A 134 23.81 18.01 4.65
C GLU A 134 24.26 17.72 6.08
N ASP A 135 23.38 17.97 7.07
CA ASP A 135 23.65 17.72 8.49
C ASP A 135 24.04 16.25 8.77
N LYS A 136 23.49 15.32 7.98
CA LYS A 136 23.76 13.87 8.09
C LYS A 136 24.85 13.37 7.12
N ASN A 137 25.44 14.25 6.30
CA ASN A 137 26.42 13.91 5.25
C ASN A 137 25.90 12.88 4.20
N LEU A 138 24.62 12.98 3.83
CA LEU A 138 23.92 12.04 2.95
C LEU A 138 23.60 12.60 1.56
N THR A 139 24.00 13.82 1.23
CA THR A 139 23.65 14.51 -0.03
C THR A 139 23.95 13.69 -1.29
N LYS A 140 25.00 12.85 -1.30
CA LYS A 140 25.35 12.01 -2.46
C LYS A 140 24.44 10.80 -2.67
N LYS A 141 23.63 10.42 -1.68
CA LYS A 141 22.74 9.24 -1.74
C LYS A 141 21.37 9.56 -2.33
N PHE A 142 21.03 10.84 -2.47
CA PHE A 142 19.70 11.29 -2.88
C PHE A 142 19.80 12.22 -4.09
N ILE A 143 18.78 12.15 -4.93
CA ILE A 143 18.59 13.03 -6.08
C ILE A 143 17.35 13.87 -5.82
N ILE A 144 17.35 15.15 -6.21
CA ILE A 144 16.15 15.99 -6.20
C ILE A 144 15.85 16.35 -7.65
N LEU A 145 14.66 15.98 -8.15
CA LEU A 145 14.22 16.25 -9.51
C LEU A 145 12.77 16.70 -9.52
N ALA A 146 12.40 17.55 -10.48
CA ALA A 146 11.00 17.84 -10.75
C ALA A 146 10.26 16.56 -11.21
N PRO A 147 8.94 16.44 -10.98
CA PRO A 147 8.20 15.19 -11.15
C PRO A 147 8.31 14.55 -12.55
N ARG A 148 8.41 15.35 -13.61
CA ARG A 148 8.58 14.85 -14.98
C ARG A 148 9.93 14.15 -15.14
N GLU A 149 11.01 14.82 -14.76
CA GLU A 149 12.38 14.34 -14.86
C GLU A 149 12.60 13.12 -13.94
N ALA A 150 12.03 13.15 -12.74
CA ALA A 150 12.03 12.03 -11.81
C ALA A 150 11.32 10.81 -12.42
N THR A 151 10.16 11.02 -13.06
CA THR A 151 9.43 9.94 -13.75
C THR A 151 10.28 9.29 -14.84
N ARG A 152 10.91 10.10 -15.70
CA ARG A 152 11.78 9.61 -16.78
C ARG A 152 12.92 8.77 -16.23
N LEU A 153 13.65 9.30 -15.25
CA LEU A 153 14.80 8.62 -14.67
C LEU A 153 14.39 7.33 -13.94
N THR A 154 13.29 7.35 -13.18
CA THR A 154 12.75 6.15 -12.53
C THR A 154 12.39 5.07 -13.54
N LEU A 155 11.69 5.41 -14.63
CA LEU A 155 11.34 4.46 -15.69
C LEU A 155 12.57 3.86 -16.38
N GLU A 156 13.60 4.68 -16.65
CA GLU A 156 14.88 4.21 -17.18
C GLU A 156 15.62 3.27 -16.23
N THR A 157 15.53 3.51 -14.92
CA THR A 157 16.14 2.68 -13.89
C THR A 157 15.44 1.33 -13.79
N ILE A 158 14.11 1.30 -13.66
CA ILE A 158 13.38 0.03 -13.54
C ILE A 158 13.44 -0.79 -14.82
N ARG A 159 13.50 -0.18 -16.01
CA ARG A 159 13.69 -0.93 -17.26
C ARG A 159 15.04 -1.66 -17.31
N LYS A 160 16.05 -1.22 -16.54
CA LYS A 160 17.35 -1.88 -16.41
C LYS A 160 17.36 -2.96 -15.31
N GLY A 161 16.20 -3.31 -14.75
CA GLY A 161 16.10 -4.29 -13.66
C GLY A 161 16.59 -3.76 -12.31
N LYS A 162 16.65 -2.44 -12.12
CA LYS A 162 17.10 -1.80 -10.87
C LYS A 162 15.95 -1.11 -10.16
N ASP A 163 16.01 -1.04 -8.83
CA ASP A 163 14.95 -0.46 -8.02
C ASP A 163 15.13 1.04 -7.80
N SER A 164 14.00 1.73 -7.60
CA SER A 164 13.93 3.16 -7.32
C SER A 164 12.98 3.44 -6.15
N ILE A 165 13.28 4.47 -5.36
CA ILE A 165 12.42 5.00 -4.30
C ILE A 165 11.99 6.39 -4.73
N ALA A 166 10.68 6.55 -4.96
CA ALA A 166 10.04 7.84 -5.17
C ALA A 166 9.67 8.46 -3.82
N ILE A 167 10.31 9.56 -3.46
CA ILE A 167 10.08 10.27 -2.21
C ILE A 167 9.26 11.52 -2.53
N THR A 168 7.99 11.53 -2.16
CA THR A 168 7.01 12.47 -2.74
C THR A 168 6.10 13.11 -1.69
N GLY A 169 5.43 14.20 -2.10
CA GLY A 169 4.27 14.75 -1.40
C GLY A 169 3.07 13.79 -1.40
N ASN A 170 2.00 14.21 -0.74
CA ASN A 170 0.81 13.43 -0.42
C ASN A 170 0.03 12.99 -1.68
N VAL A 171 -0.16 13.90 -2.64
CA VAL A 171 -0.88 13.57 -3.88
C VAL A 171 -0.07 12.61 -4.76
N LEU A 172 1.23 12.84 -4.91
CA LEU A 172 2.08 11.93 -5.69
C LEU A 172 2.28 10.58 -4.99
N ARG A 173 2.24 10.51 -3.65
CA ARG A 173 2.19 9.21 -2.95
C ARG A 173 1.03 8.40 -3.50
N ASP A 174 -0.16 8.97 -3.47
CA ASP A 174 -1.40 8.35 -3.93
C ASP A 174 -1.29 7.87 -5.38
N TYR A 175 -0.86 8.76 -6.28
CA TYR A 175 -0.77 8.47 -7.71
C TYR A 175 0.27 7.40 -8.04
N LEU A 176 1.43 7.44 -7.40
CA LEU A 176 2.55 6.55 -7.71
C LEU A 176 2.37 5.17 -7.08
N THR A 177 1.70 5.07 -5.93
CA THR A 177 1.32 3.76 -5.34
C THR A 177 0.23 3.03 -6.10
N ASP A 178 -0.45 3.70 -7.03
CA ASP A 178 -1.26 3.03 -8.05
C ASP A 178 -0.45 2.77 -9.33
N LEU A 179 0.20 3.80 -9.87
CA LEU A 179 0.84 3.74 -11.19
C LEU A 179 1.85 2.60 -11.30
N PHE A 180 2.85 2.55 -10.41
CA PHE A 180 3.94 1.59 -10.53
C PHE A 180 3.51 0.16 -10.19
N PRO A 181 2.75 -0.10 -9.11
CA PRO A 181 2.24 -1.44 -8.84
C PRO A 181 1.34 -2.00 -9.95
N ILE A 182 0.55 -1.16 -10.62
CA ILE A 182 -0.22 -1.60 -11.80
C ILE A 182 0.70 -1.99 -12.96
N LEU A 183 1.79 -1.26 -13.19
CA LEU A 183 2.77 -1.59 -14.23
C LEU A 183 3.58 -2.86 -13.90
N GLU A 184 3.91 -3.07 -12.62
CA GLU A 184 4.79 -4.15 -12.14
C GLU A 184 4.03 -5.45 -11.85
N LEU A 185 2.84 -5.35 -11.24
CA LEU A 185 2.08 -6.48 -10.69
C LEU A 185 0.70 -6.66 -11.36
N GLY A 186 0.31 -5.74 -12.25
CA GLY A 186 -1.03 -5.71 -12.84
C GLY A 186 -2.15 -5.29 -11.89
N THR A 187 -1.81 -4.90 -10.64
CA THR A 187 -2.75 -4.44 -9.62
C THR A 187 -2.03 -3.68 -8.51
N SER A 188 -2.69 -2.69 -7.91
CA SER A 188 -2.22 -2.00 -6.69
C SER A 188 -2.72 -2.62 -5.38
N ALA A 189 -3.51 -3.69 -5.45
CA ALA A 189 -4.01 -4.39 -4.27
C ALA A 189 -2.94 -5.25 -3.56
N LYS A 190 -1.82 -5.55 -4.24
CA LYS A 190 -0.76 -6.45 -3.75
C LYS A 190 0.46 -5.65 -3.27
N MET A 191 0.23 -4.70 -2.36
CA MET A 191 1.26 -3.78 -1.91
C MET A 191 1.40 -3.79 -0.39
N LEU A 192 2.64 -3.61 0.07
CA LEU A 192 2.94 -3.33 1.45
C LEU A 192 2.72 -1.83 1.71
N SER A 193 1.75 -1.47 2.55
CA SER A 193 1.51 -0.09 2.96
C SER A 193 1.73 0.05 4.47
N ILE A 194 2.89 0.61 4.85
CA ILE A 194 3.31 0.76 6.24
C ILE A 194 3.31 2.25 6.60
N VAL A 195 2.55 2.58 7.63
CA VAL A 195 2.49 3.92 8.22
C VAL A 195 3.15 3.87 9.59
N LYS A 196 4.36 4.41 9.68
CA LYS A 196 5.03 4.64 10.97
C LYS A 196 4.36 5.82 11.66
N LEU A 197 3.73 5.56 12.81
CA LEU A 197 3.04 6.60 13.56
C LEU A 197 4.07 7.51 14.25
N LEU A 198 3.80 8.81 14.26
CA LEU A 198 4.63 9.80 14.96
C LEU A 198 4.78 9.50 16.47
N SER A 199 3.82 8.77 17.06
CA SER A 199 3.85 8.33 18.46
C SER A 199 4.69 7.07 18.71
N GLY A 200 5.32 6.50 17.68
CA GLY A 200 6.17 5.30 17.76
C GLY A 200 5.45 3.98 17.49
N GLY A 201 4.14 3.99 17.23
CA GLY A 201 3.40 2.80 16.78
C GLY A 201 3.52 2.53 15.28
N GLY A 202 2.91 1.44 14.81
CA GLY A 202 2.84 1.07 13.39
C GLY A 202 1.40 0.80 12.97
N LEU A 203 1.03 1.29 11.79
CA LEU A 203 -0.22 0.98 11.10
C LEU A 203 0.14 0.27 9.78
N PHE A 204 -0.51 -0.85 9.51
CA PHE A 204 -0.23 -1.71 8.36
C PHE A 204 -1.51 -1.83 7.54
N GLU A 205 -1.58 -1.08 6.45
CA GLU A 205 -2.71 -1.13 5.53
C GLU A 205 -2.53 -2.33 4.59
N THR A 206 -3.62 -3.06 4.38
CA THR A 206 -3.61 -4.34 3.65
C THR A 206 -3.67 -4.15 2.12
N GLY A 207 -3.68 -2.91 1.64
CA GLY A 207 -3.74 -2.55 0.22
C GLY A 207 -4.20 -1.10 0.03
N ALA A 208 -3.99 -0.56 -1.18
CA ALA A 208 -4.35 0.82 -1.53
C ALA A 208 -5.73 0.95 -2.23
N GLY A 209 -6.40 -0.18 -2.50
CA GLY A 209 -7.66 -0.22 -3.25
C GLY A 209 -8.92 -0.01 -2.40
N GLY A 210 -10.08 0.06 -3.06
CA GLY A 210 -11.39 0.10 -2.42
C GLY A 210 -11.94 -1.28 -2.03
N SER A 211 -13.12 -1.32 -1.39
CA SER A 211 -13.75 -2.54 -0.84
C SER A 211 -14.48 -3.44 -1.85
N ALA A 212 -14.24 -3.25 -3.16
CA ALA A 212 -14.71 -4.12 -4.25
C ALA A 212 -16.19 -4.59 -4.19
N PRO A 213 -17.19 -3.70 -4.39
CA PRO A 213 -18.62 -4.06 -4.30
C PRO A 213 -19.06 -5.18 -5.25
N LYS A 214 -18.39 -5.31 -6.42
CA LYS A 214 -18.65 -6.40 -7.38
C LYS A 214 -18.21 -7.79 -6.90
N HIS A 215 -17.37 -7.86 -5.86
CA HIS A 215 -17.00 -9.13 -5.23
C HIS A 215 -18.15 -9.62 -4.33
N VAL A 216 -18.78 -8.69 -3.60
CA VAL A 216 -19.95 -8.98 -2.77
C VAL A 216 -21.14 -9.43 -3.62
N GLN A 217 -21.33 -8.84 -4.81
CA GLN A 217 -22.35 -9.29 -5.77
C GLN A 217 -22.14 -10.76 -6.16
N GLN A 218 -20.93 -11.15 -6.56
CA GLN A 218 -20.63 -12.55 -6.91
C GLN A 218 -20.76 -13.50 -5.71
N LEU A 219 -20.37 -13.07 -4.51
CA LEU A 219 -20.58 -13.85 -3.29
C LEU A 219 -22.08 -14.06 -3.04
N THR A 220 -22.90 -13.05 -3.25
CA THR A 220 -24.36 -13.16 -3.00
C THR A 220 -25.03 -14.04 -4.06
N GLU A 221 -24.68 -13.88 -5.32
CA GLU A 221 -25.32 -14.58 -6.45
C GLU A 221 -24.84 -16.02 -6.61
N GLU A 222 -23.55 -16.27 -6.40
CA GLU A 222 -22.88 -17.52 -6.79
C GLU A 222 -22.02 -18.11 -5.67
N ASN A 223 -22.08 -17.53 -4.46
CA ASN A 223 -21.30 -17.95 -3.29
C ASN A 223 -19.81 -18.17 -3.60
N HIS A 224 -19.22 -17.26 -4.39
CA HIS A 224 -17.80 -17.29 -4.75
C HIS A 224 -17.18 -15.91 -4.46
N LEU A 225 -16.14 -15.89 -3.61
CA LEU A 225 -15.46 -14.64 -3.25
C LEU A 225 -14.07 -14.57 -3.88
N ARG A 226 -13.94 -13.78 -4.94
CA ARG A 226 -12.66 -13.54 -5.65
C ARG A 226 -11.77 -12.44 -5.04
N TRP A 227 -12.01 -12.07 -3.78
CA TRP A 227 -11.16 -11.10 -3.07
C TRP A 227 -9.82 -11.73 -2.74
N ASP A 228 -8.72 -11.08 -3.11
CA ASP A 228 -7.37 -11.58 -2.86
C ASP A 228 -6.81 -10.99 -1.55
N SER A 229 -6.70 -11.83 -0.52
CA SER A 229 -6.20 -11.43 0.81
C SER A 229 -4.67 -11.40 0.91
N LEU A 230 -3.93 -11.48 -0.19
CA LEU A 230 -2.46 -11.43 -0.17
C LEU A 230 -1.89 -10.25 0.62
N GLY A 231 -2.48 -9.06 0.46
CA GLY A 231 -2.05 -7.87 1.18
C GLY A 231 -2.32 -7.95 2.69
N GLU A 232 -3.34 -8.68 3.13
CA GLU A 232 -3.61 -8.96 4.55
C GLU A 232 -2.52 -9.87 5.14
N PHE A 233 -2.10 -10.90 4.40
CA PHE A 233 -1.03 -11.81 4.82
C PHE A 233 0.31 -11.10 4.94
N CYS A 234 0.65 -10.26 3.95
CA CYS A 234 1.87 -9.44 3.99
C CYS A 234 1.84 -8.43 5.16
N ALA A 235 0.72 -7.73 5.36
CA ALA A 235 0.57 -6.77 6.45
C ALA A 235 0.67 -7.45 7.83
N LEU A 236 0.15 -8.67 7.98
CA LEU A 236 0.28 -9.46 9.20
C LEU A 236 1.74 -9.83 9.50
N GLY A 237 2.49 -10.30 8.49
CA GLY A 237 3.92 -10.60 8.62
C GLY A 237 4.72 -9.38 9.10
N GLU A 238 4.51 -8.23 8.46
CA GLU A 238 5.17 -6.98 8.85
C GLU A 238 4.74 -6.47 10.22
N SER A 239 3.46 -6.61 10.58
CA SER A 239 2.97 -6.24 11.91
C SER A 239 3.66 -7.05 13.01
N LEU A 240 3.86 -8.35 12.79
CA LEU A 240 4.59 -9.24 13.71
C LEU A 240 6.08 -8.90 13.77
N ASN A 241 6.72 -8.61 12.63
CA ASN A 241 8.11 -8.16 12.58
C ASN A 241 8.32 -6.81 13.29
N PHE A 242 7.38 -5.89 13.15
CA PHE A 242 7.39 -4.62 13.86
C PHE A 242 7.29 -4.86 15.36
N LEU A 243 6.32 -5.65 15.82
CA LEU A 243 6.17 -6.02 17.23
C LEU A 243 7.44 -6.67 17.78
N ALA A 244 8.09 -7.54 16.99
CA ALA A 244 9.34 -8.16 17.37
C ALA A 244 10.46 -7.14 17.62
N LYS A 245 10.60 -6.16 16.71
CA LYS A 245 11.62 -5.11 16.79
C LYS A 245 11.33 -4.10 17.91
N THR A 246 10.09 -3.64 18.04
CA THR A 246 9.74 -2.58 19.00
C THR A 246 9.66 -3.08 20.44
N ASN A 247 9.22 -4.32 20.65
CA ASN A 247 9.00 -4.88 21.99
C ASN A 247 10.00 -5.98 22.35
N ASN A 248 11.03 -6.19 21.53
CA ASN A 248 12.01 -7.27 21.68
C ASN A 248 11.31 -8.64 21.88
N ASN A 249 10.35 -8.95 21.00
CA ASN A 249 9.53 -10.15 21.08
C ASN A 249 10.01 -11.22 20.06
N PRO A 250 10.88 -12.16 20.46
CA PRO A 250 11.43 -13.16 19.54
C PRO A 250 10.37 -14.12 18.99
N LYS A 251 9.30 -14.41 19.75
CA LYS A 251 8.19 -15.26 19.27
C LYS A 251 7.43 -14.57 18.12
N ALA A 252 7.24 -13.25 18.20
CA ALA A 252 6.65 -12.49 17.10
C ALA A 252 7.54 -12.53 15.83
N ALA A 253 8.87 -12.51 15.97
CA ALA A 253 9.77 -12.66 14.82
C ALA A 253 9.61 -14.02 14.14
N VAL A 254 9.47 -15.09 14.93
CA VAL A 254 9.23 -16.45 14.39
C VAL A 254 7.89 -16.52 13.65
N LEU A 255 6.83 -15.93 14.23
CA LEU A 255 5.51 -15.87 13.59
C LEU A 255 5.53 -15.07 12.29
N GLY A 256 6.19 -13.91 12.28
CA GLY A 256 6.33 -13.04 11.10
C GLY A 256 7.09 -13.72 9.97
N ALA A 257 8.27 -14.28 10.25
CA ALA A 257 9.07 -15.00 9.26
C ALA A 257 8.35 -16.24 8.69
N ALA A 258 7.57 -16.95 9.53
CA ALA A 258 6.75 -18.06 9.06
C ALA A 258 5.56 -17.59 8.20
N ALA A 259 4.98 -16.42 8.48
CA ALA A 259 3.90 -15.83 7.68
C ALA A 259 4.41 -15.40 6.29
N GLU A 260 5.62 -14.81 6.22
CA GLU A 260 6.31 -14.53 4.96
C GLU A 260 6.54 -15.80 4.14
N SER A 261 7.05 -16.86 4.79
CA SER A 261 7.27 -18.16 4.14
C SER A 261 5.97 -18.76 3.60
N ALA A 262 4.89 -18.70 4.38
CA ALA A 262 3.57 -19.17 3.97
C ALA A 262 3.01 -18.39 2.78
N THR A 263 3.21 -17.07 2.78
CA THR A 263 2.81 -16.19 1.68
C THR A 263 3.55 -16.53 0.39
N GLN A 264 4.86 -16.77 0.49
CA GLN A 264 5.68 -17.19 -0.66
C GLN A 264 5.24 -18.57 -1.19
N GLU A 265 4.95 -19.52 -0.31
CA GLU A 265 4.49 -20.86 -0.73
C GLU A 265 3.10 -20.80 -1.38
N LEU A 266 2.19 -19.95 -0.88
CA LEU A 266 0.89 -19.67 -1.51
C LEU A 266 1.05 -19.15 -2.95
N LEU A 267 1.98 -18.21 -3.16
CA LEU A 267 2.28 -17.67 -4.50
C LEU A 267 2.92 -18.72 -5.42
N ASN A 268 3.92 -19.47 -4.92
CA ASN A 268 4.61 -20.50 -5.69
C ASN A 268 3.67 -21.61 -6.17
N ASN A 269 2.68 -21.96 -5.34
CA ASN A 269 1.69 -22.99 -5.64
C ASN A 269 0.43 -22.42 -6.32
N ASN A 270 0.42 -21.13 -6.66
CA ASN A 270 -0.68 -20.43 -7.31
C ASN A 270 -2.04 -20.59 -6.58
N LYS A 271 -2.02 -20.53 -5.24
CA LYS A 271 -3.19 -20.68 -4.36
C LYS A 271 -3.88 -19.35 -4.04
N SER A 272 -3.77 -18.38 -4.95
CA SER A 272 -4.57 -17.15 -4.91
C SER A 272 -5.97 -17.39 -5.48
N PRO A 273 -7.00 -16.64 -5.05
CA PRO A 273 -8.37 -16.84 -5.51
C PRO A 273 -8.51 -16.72 -7.03
N SER A 274 -9.20 -17.68 -7.63
CA SER A 274 -9.71 -17.55 -8.99
C SER A 274 -10.85 -16.53 -9.05
N ARG A 275 -11.22 -16.16 -10.28
CA ARG A 275 -12.39 -15.31 -10.56
C ARG A 275 -13.64 -16.12 -10.93
N LYS A 276 -13.50 -17.43 -11.10
CA LYS A 276 -14.53 -18.32 -11.65
C LYS A 276 -15.12 -19.21 -10.56
N VAL A 277 -16.44 -19.27 -10.53
CA VAL A 277 -17.19 -20.21 -9.69
C VAL A 277 -16.80 -21.65 -10.01
N GLY A 278 -16.70 -22.47 -8.97
CA GLY A 278 -16.24 -23.86 -9.06
C GLY A 278 -14.72 -24.01 -9.01
N GLU A 279 -13.97 -22.90 -9.01
CA GLU A 279 -12.54 -22.87 -8.75
C GLU A 279 -12.26 -22.31 -7.33
N GLU A 280 -11.02 -22.45 -6.88
CA GLU A 280 -10.54 -21.95 -5.58
C GLU A 280 -10.86 -20.46 -5.42
N ASP A 281 -11.34 -20.06 -4.25
CA ASP A 281 -11.73 -18.69 -3.92
C ASP A 281 -10.98 -18.16 -2.67
N ASN A 282 -11.42 -17.03 -2.11
CA ASN A 282 -10.84 -16.43 -0.92
C ASN A 282 -10.76 -17.41 0.28
N ARG A 283 -11.76 -18.26 0.48
CA ARG A 283 -11.79 -19.15 1.65
C ARG A 283 -10.77 -20.26 1.51
N THR A 284 -10.57 -20.79 0.29
CA THR A 284 -9.51 -21.77 0.03
C THR A 284 -8.11 -21.15 0.18
N SER A 285 -7.91 -19.89 -0.22
CA SER A 285 -6.59 -19.24 -0.04
C SER A 285 -6.25 -19.03 1.44
N HIS A 286 -7.24 -18.73 2.30
CA HIS A 286 -7.06 -18.66 3.75
C HIS A 286 -6.71 -20.03 4.37
N PHE A 287 -7.33 -21.12 3.91
CA PHE A 287 -6.94 -22.46 4.32
C PHE A 287 -5.49 -22.77 3.93
N TYR A 288 -5.10 -22.49 2.68
CA TYR A 288 -3.73 -22.73 2.23
C TYR A 288 -2.71 -21.87 2.97
N PHE A 289 -3.02 -20.60 3.26
CA PHE A 289 -2.19 -19.77 4.11
C PHE A 289 -2.01 -20.39 5.50
N ALA A 290 -3.09 -20.84 6.15
CA ALA A 290 -3.02 -21.49 7.46
C ALA A 290 -2.19 -22.79 7.42
N LEU A 291 -2.36 -23.61 6.38
CA LEU A 291 -1.59 -24.84 6.16
C LEU A 291 -0.09 -24.55 6.04
N TYR A 292 0.30 -23.63 5.15
CA TYR A 292 1.70 -23.29 4.93
C TYR A 292 2.32 -22.59 6.14
N TRP A 293 1.55 -21.76 6.85
CA TRP A 293 2.01 -21.10 8.07
C TRP A 293 2.27 -22.11 9.19
N ALA A 294 1.34 -23.04 9.42
CA ALA A 294 1.53 -24.12 10.38
C ALA A 294 2.73 -25.01 10.01
N LYS A 295 2.94 -25.33 8.73
CA LYS A 295 4.12 -26.07 8.23
C LYS A 295 5.42 -25.32 8.52
N ALA A 296 5.47 -24.03 8.23
CA ALA A 296 6.65 -23.21 8.49
C ALA A 296 6.95 -23.11 10.00
N LEU A 297 5.92 -22.91 10.83
CA LEU A 297 6.04 -22.84 12.29
C LEU A 297 6.46 -24.16 12.93
N ALA A 298 6.01 -25.29 12.39
CA ALA A 298 6.43 -26.62 12.85
C ALA A 298 7.88 -26.95 12.46
N LYS A 299 8.37 -26.42 11.33
CA LYS A 299 9.68 -26.77 10.75
C LYS A 299 10.84 -25.87 11.21
N GLN A 300 10.55 -24.63 11.59
CA GLN A 300 11.56 -23.68 12.05
C GLN A 300 12.31 -24.19 13.29
N LYS A 301 13.53 -23.69 13.52
CA LYS A 301 14.45 -24.18 14.57
C LYS A 301 14.77 -23.12 15.64
N GLN A 302 14.22 -21.93 15.49
CA GLN A 302 14.47 -20.77 16.32
C GLN A 302 13.73 -20.88 17.66
N ASP A 303 12.51 -21.42 17.67
CA ASP A 303 11.69 -21.62 18.87
C ASP A 303 11.11 -23.04 18.91
N PRO A 304 11.71 -23.97 19.69
CA PRO A 304 11.24 -25.35 19.78
C PRO A 304 9.83 -25.50 20.40
N GLU A 305 9.37 -24.56 21.22
CA GLU A 305 8.03 -24.62 21.81
C GLU A 305 6.97 -24.36 20.74
N ILE A 306 7.17 -23.33 19.92
CA ILE A 306 6.31 -23.03 18.77
C ILE A 306 6.32 -24.22 17.80
N ALA A 307 7.50 -24.77 17.48
CA ALA A 307 7.60 -25.92 16.59
C ALA A 307 6.76 -27.11 17.09
N LYS A 308 6.93 -27.49 18.36
CA LYS A 308 6.18 -28.59 18.98
C LYS A 308 4.68 -28.32 19.04
N TYR A 309 4.27 -27.07 19.27
CA TYR A 309 2.85 -26.70 19.31
C TYR A 309 2.19 -26.81 17.93
N PHE A 310 2.88 -26.36 16.87
CA PHE A 310 2.33 -26.37 15.50
C PHE A 310 2.49 -27.70 14.77
N GLU A 311 3.34 -28.61 15.23
CA GLU A 311 3.50 -29.95 14.65
C GLU A 311 2.18 -30.74 14.49
N PRO A 312 1.35 -30.92 15.55
CA PRO A 312 0.07 -31.62 15.40
C PRO A 312 -0.94 -30.85 14.53
N ILE A 313 -0.92 -29.51 14.56
CA ILE A 313 -1.81 -28.66 13.76
C ILE A 313 -1.48 -28.80 12.27
N SER A 314 -0.19 -28.66 11.92
CA SER A 314 0.34 -28.84 10.57
C SER A 314 -0.01 -30.22 10.00
N LYS A 315 0.17 -31.27 10.82
CA LYS A 315 -0.20 -32.64 10.47
C LYS A 315 -1.70 -32.76 10.21
N SER A 316 -2.54 -32.27 11.12
CA SER A 316 -4.00 -32.36 10.99
C SER A 316 -4.53 -31.62 9.76
N LEU A 317 -4.03 -30.41 9.48
CA LEU A 317 -4.38 -29.66 8.27
C LEU A 317 -3.96 -30.40 6.99
N THR A 318 -2.78 -31.03 7.00
CA THR A 318 -2.26 -31.80 5.85
C THR A 318 -3.10 -33.06 5.60
N GLU A 319 -3.41 -33.83 6.65
CA GLU A 319 -4.18 -35.08 6.54
C GLU A 319 -5.64 -34.83 6.12
N ASN A 320 -6.18 -33.65 6.39
CA ASN A 320 -7.57 -33.29 6.10
C ASN A 320 -7.72 -32.34 4.90
N GLU A 321 -6.67 -32.06 4.13
CA GLU A 321 -6.67 -31.08 3.04
C GLU A 321 -7.84 -31.29 2.07
N ASP A 322 -7.98 -32.49 1.49
CA ASP A 322 -9.04 -32.80 0.53
C ASP A 322 -10.45 -32.63 1.11
N GLY A 323 -10.64 -33.01 2.38
CA GLY A 323 -11.92 -32.89 3.08
C GLY A 323 -12.29 -31.43 3.33
N ILE A 324 -11.32 -30.63 3.76
CA ILE A 324 -11.50 -29.19 4.00
C ILE A 324 -11.83 -28.46 2.70
N ILE A 325 -11.04 -28.69 1.64
CA ILE A 325 -11.28 -28.07 0.33
C ILE A 325 -12.66 -28.45 -0.18
N LYS A 326 -13.06 -29.72 -0.06
CA LYS A 326 -14.40 -30.15 -0.47
C LYS A 326 -15.51 -29.39 0.28
N GLU A 327 -15.42 -29.28 1.61
CA GLU A 327 -16.43 -28.54 2.39
C GLU A 327 -16.44 -27.04 2.10
N ILE A 328 -15.29 -26.43 1.74
CA ILE A 328 -15.21 -25.02 1.35
C ILE A 328 -15.86 -24.80 -0.03
N MET A 329 -15.65 -25.72 -0.97
CA MET A 329 -16.06 -25.58 -2.36
C MET A 329 -17.54 -25.97 -2.59
N GLU A 330 -18.08 -26.92 -1.82
CA GLU A 330 -19.44 -27.45 -1.98
C GLU A 330 -20.55 -26.38 -2.04
N PRO A 331 -20.51 -25.29 -1.25
CA PRO A 331 -21.53 -24.25 -1.31
C PRO A 331 -21.48 -23.32 -2.53
N GLN A 332 -20.41 -23.36 -3.35
CA GLN A 332 -20.28 -22.48 -4.52
C GLN A 332 -21.37 -22.77 -5.57
N GLY A 333 -21.70 -21.77 -6.39
CA GLY A 333 -22.72 -21.84 -7.45
C GLY A 333 -24.16 -21.69 -6.96
N HIS A 334 -24.35 -21.38 -5.67
CA HIS A 334 -25.66 -21.19 -5.05
C HIS A 334 -25.74 -19.77 -4.46
N GLU A 335 -26.95 -19.25 -4.29
CA GLU A 335 -27.17 -17.95 -3.66
C GLU A 335 -26.75 -17.97 -2.17
N ALA A 336 -26.13 -16.89 -1.69
CA ALA A 336 -25.71 -16.72 -0.30
C ALA A 336 -26.38 -15.49 0.32
N ASP A 337 -27.35 -15.73 1.20
CA ASP A 337 -28.04 -14.66 1.93
C ASP A 337 -27.19 -14.14 3.10
N LEU A 338 -26.61 -12.95 2.91
CA LEU A 338 -25.81 -12.27 3.94
C LEU A 338 -26.67 -11.56 5.02
N GLY A 339 -27.99 -11.52 4.87
CA GLY A 339 -28.90 -10.81 5.78
C GLY A 339 -28.79 -9.28 5.72
N GLY A 340 -28.15 -8.74 4.68
CA GLY A 340 -27.93 -7.32 4.48
C GLY A 340 -26.79 -7.07 3.49
N TYR A 341 -26.40 -5.79 3.32
CA TYR A 341 -25.25 -5.40 2.48
C TYR A 341 -24.25 -4.54 3.26
N TYR A 342 -24.66 -3.34 3.69
CA TYR A 342 -23.82 -2.49 4.55
C TYR A 342 -23.78 -2.95 6.00
N HIS A 343 -24.86 -3.60 6.46
CA HIS A 343 -25.00 -4.18 7.78
C HIS A 343 -25.62 -5.56 7.63
N THR A 344 -24.77 -6.58 7.60
CA THR A 344 -25.13 -7.99 7.39
C THR A 344 -25.48 -8.68 8.71
N ASP A 345 -26.13 -9.84 8.63
CA ASP A 345 -26.36 -10.70 9.79
C ASP A 345 -25.06 -11.48 10.13
N PRO A 346 -24.44 -11.26 11.30
CA PRO A 346 -23.17 -11.90 11.65
C PRO A 346 -23.23 -13.43 11.65
N VAL A 347 -24.37 -14.02 12.01
CA VAL A 347 -24.53 -15.49 12.06
C VAL A 347 -24.57 -16.06 10.65
N LYS A 348 -25.27 -15.38 9.72
CA LYS A 348 -25.29 -15.79 8.32
C LYS A 348 -23.92 -15.66 7.66
N VAL A 349 -23.24 -14.52 7.87
CA VAL A 349 -21.89 -14.30 7.35
C VAL A 349 -20.92 -15.36 7.87
N GLN A 350 -20.95 -15.66 9.18
CA GLN A 350 -20.07 -16.69 9.74
C GLN A 350 -20.28 -18.05 9.08
N LYS A 351 -21.54 -18.45 8.86
CA LYS A 351 -21.86 -19.72 8.19
C LYS A 351 -21.38 -19.76 6.74
N ILE A 352 -21.49 -18.66 6.01
CA ILE A 352 -21.06 -18.55 4.59
C ILE A 352 -19.53 -18.50 4.47
N MET A 353 -18.87 -17.78 5.38
CA MET A 353 -17.43 -17.55 5.32
C MET A 353 -16.61 -18.68 5.96
N ARG A 354 -17.23 -19.51 6.82
CA ARG A 354 -16.58 -20.63 7.51
C ARG A 354 -17.36 -21.95 7.31
N PRO A 355 -17.58 -22.40 6.05
CA PRO A 355 -18.42 -23.55 5.77
C PRO A 355 -17.79 -24.89 6.19
N SER A 356 -16.45 -25.00 6.22
CA SER A 356 -15.77 -26.24 6.58
C SER A 356 -15.79 -26.49 8.09
N LYS A 357 -16.51 -27.54 8.50
CA LYS A 357 -16.55 -28.00 9.89
C LYS A 357 -15.21 -28.58 10.31
N ILE A 358 -14.55 -29.32 9.42
CA ILE A 358 -13.24 -29.92 9.69
C ILE A 358 -12.23 -28.81 9.97
N PHE A 359 -12.15 -27.79 9.10
CA PHE A 359 -11.22 -26.69 9.29
C PHE A 359 -11.53 -25.90 10.57
N ASN A 360 -12.82 -25.62 10.83
CA ASN A 360 -13.23 -24.94 12.05
C ASN A 360 -12.84 -25.70 13.32
N GLN A 361 -12.90 -27.03 13.31
CA GLN A 361 -12.51 -27.86 14.45
C GLN A 361 -11.00 -27.84 14.71
N ILE A 362 -10.17 -27.73 13.67
CA ILE A 362 -8.71 -27.66 13.82
C ILE A 362 -8.25 -26.29 14.36
N ILE A 363 -8.96 -25.22 14.00
CA ILE A 363 -8.61 -23.83 14.35
C ILE A 363 -9.15 -23.41 15.73
N SER A 364 -10.22 -24.03 16.21
CA SER A 364 -10.84 -23.74 17.52
C SER A 364 -10.09 -24.43 18.65
#